data_AF-A0A142BJ80-F1
#
_entry.id   AF-A0A142BJ80-F1
#
_cell.length_a   1.000
_cell.length_b   1.000
_cell.length_c   1.000
_cell.angle_alpha   90.00
_cell.angle_beta   90.00
_cell.angle_gamma   90.00
#
_symmetry.space_group_name_H-M   'P 1'
#
loop_
_entity.id
_entity.type
_entity.pdbx_description
1 polymer ?
#
loop_
_entity_poly.entity_id
_entity_poly.type
_entity_poly.pdbx_seq_one_letter_code
_entity_poly.pdbx_strand_id
1 'polypeptide(L)'
;MLTLVHKDGSKEGFPYIVPDANQCGGCHVPESYKKDIQPLGPKVRHLNRDFEYADRSRNQLEYWSEQGLLTGDIAPDVLPRNALWPVARNGETQEHQARSYLDANCSHCHNTKGAGNTSGLFLTLDTPYDTSLGLCKRPIAAGRGSGNHHVAIKPGSGGESILLYRMNGKDPAVMMPELGRSLIHTEGVDLVRRWINDMTPEC
;
A
#
# COMPACT_ATOMS: atom_id res chain seq x y z
N MET A 1 10.35 9.79 21.98
CA MET A 1 10.75 8.54 21.31
C MET A 1 9.75 7.48 21.71
N LEU A 2 9.24 6.69 20.75
CA LEU A 2 8.33 5.58 21.03
C LEU A 2 9.09 4.25 20.93
N THR A 3 8.49 3.18 21.47
CA THR A 3 9.04 1.82 21.40
C THR A 3 8.01 0.91 20.76
N LEU A 4 8.37 0.27 19.65
CA LEU A 4 7.62 -0.83 19.08
C LEU A 4 7.94 -2.10 19.88
N VAL A 5 6.91 -2.84 20.29
CA VAL A 5 7.04 -4.17 20.87
C VAL A 5 6.51 -5.17 19.84
N HIS A 6 7.39 -6.01 19.32
CA HIS A 6 7.05 -7.03 18.34
C HIS A 6 6.32 -8.21 18.99
N LYS A 7 5.70 -9.07 18.16
CA LYS A 7 4.97 -10.26 18.64
C LYS A 7 5.86 -11.25 19.41
N ASP A 8 7.15 -11.31 19.08
CA ASP A 8 8.15 -12.14 19.77
C ASP A 8 8.69 -11.49 21.06
N GLY A 9 8.20 -10.31 21.43
CA GLY A 9 8.61 -9.55 22.61
C GLY A 9 9.85 -8.68 22.42
N SER A 10 10.51 -8.74 21.25
CA SER A 10 11.62 -7.84 20.92
C SER A 10 11.14 -6.38 20.86
N LYS A 11 12.06 -5.44 21.11
CA LYS A 11 11.76 -4.01 21.22
C LYS A 11 12.64 -3.18 20.28
N GLU A 12 12.03 -2.28 19.52
CA GLU A 12 12.73 -1.34 18.65
C GLU A 12 12.32 0.10 19.01
N GLY A 13 13.31 0.95 19.31
CA GLY A 13 13.08 2.37 19.56
C GLY A 13 13.01 3.14 18.25
N PHE A 14 12.07 4.09 18.13
CA PHE A 14 11.93 4.92 16.93
C PHE A 14 11.44 6.33 17.24
N PRO A 15 11.79 7.33 16.43
CA PRO A 15 11.18 8.65 16.51
C PRO A 15 9.74 8.58 16.02
N TYR A 16 8.81 9.22 16.73
CA TYR A 16 7.46 9.46 16.23
C TYR A 16 7.37 10.91 15.85
N ILE A 17 7.18 11.18 14.56
CA ILE A 17 7.18 12.52 13.99
C ILE A 17 5.76 12.82 13.52
N VAL A 18 5.20 13.92 14.01
CA VAL A 18 3.93 14.45 13.51
C VAL A 18 4.26 15.40 12.36
N PRO A 19 3.76 15.16 11.14
CA PRO A 19 3.99 16.06 10.02
C PRO A 19 3.42 17.46 10.27
N ASP A 20 4.06 18.48 9.71
CA ASP A 20 3.49 19.83 9.69
C ASP A 20 2.33 19.94 8.68
N ALA A 21 1.62 21.07 8.67
CA ALA A 21 0.45 21.27 7.82
C ALA A 21 0.75 21.11 6.31
N ASN A 22 1.94 21.50 5.84
CA ASN A 22 2.33 21.36 4.44
C ASN A 22 2.59 19.88 4.11
N GLN A 23 3.23 19.17 5.03
CA GLN A 23 3.49 17.73 4.90
C GLN A 23 2.20 16.90 4.97
N CYS A 24 1.23 17.30 5.81
CA CYS A 24 -0.10 16.72 5.83
C CYS A 24 -0.75 16.79 4.44
N GLY A 25 -0.59 17.92 3.74
CA GLY A 25 -1.09 18.11 2.38
C GLY A 25 -0.46 17.18 1.34
N GLY A 26 0.75 16.65 1.58
CA GLY A 26 1.39 15.68 0.70
C GLY A 26 0.59 14.38 0.52
N CYS A 27 -0.24 14.03 1.50
CA CYS A 27 -1.18 12.93 1.41
C CYS A 27 -2.63 13.43 1.40
N HIS A 28 -3.02 14.34 2.29
CA HIS A 28 -4.42 14.78 2.42
C HIS A 28 -4.92 15.72 1.31
N VAL A 29 -4.19 15.86 0.20
CA VAL A 29 -4.67 16.51 -1.03
C VAL A 29 -4.78 15.44 -2.13
N PRO A 30 -5.93 14.74 -2.24
CA PRO A 30 -6.07 13.56 -3.11
C PRO A 30 -5.87 13.88 -4.60
N GLU A 31 -6.21 15.10 -4.99
CA GLU A 31 -5.93 15.68 -6.29
C GLU A 31 -4.82 16.70 -6.11
N SER A 32 -3.56 16.31 -6.35
CA SER A 32 -2.37 17.11 -6.04
C SER A 32 -2.35 18.53 -6.63
N TYR A 33 -3.16 18.78 -7.68
CA TYR A 33 -3.34 20.10 -8.31
C TYR A 33 -4.45 20.95 -7.68
N LYS A 34 -5.31 20.38 -6.83
CA LYS A 34 -6.28 21.10 -6.01
C LYS A 34 -5.64 21.43 -4.66
N LYS A 35 -6.06 22.49 -3.99
CA LYS A 35 -5.58 22.82 -2.61
C LYS A 35 -6.61 22.43 -1.55
N ASP A 36 -7.39 21.39 -1.84
CA ASP A 36 -8.50 20.94 -1.02
C ASP A 36 -8.06 19.76 -0.14
N ILE A 37 -7.99 19.99 1.17
CA ILE A 37 -7.58 18.99 2.14
C ILE A 37 -8.77 18.09 2.48
N GLN A 38 -8.60 16.78 2.30
CA GLN A 38 -9.62 15.78 2.57
C GLN A 38 -9.09 14.65 3.45
N PRO A 39 -9.91 14.05 4.33
CA PRO A 39 -9.52 12.88 5.11
C PRO A 39 -9.13 11.70 4.22
N LEU A 40 -8.12 10.94 4.65
CA LEU A 40 -7.77 9.67 4.03
C LEU A 40 -8.55 8.57 4.72
N GLY A 41 -9.72 8.27 4.15
CA GLY A 41 -10.60 7.24 4.65
C GLY A 41 -10.29 5.86 4.09
N PRO A 42 -10.77 4.79 4.76
CA PRO A 42 -10.85 3.49 4.13
C PRO A 42 -11.74 3.56 2.87
N LYS A 43 -11.47 2.69 1.90
CA LYS A 43 -12.30 2.52 0.72
C LYS A 43 -13.11 1.23 0.86
N VAL A 44 -14.17 1.07 0.07
CA VAL A 44 -15.05 -0.11 0.07
C VAL A 44 -14.26 -1.42 0.14
N ARG A 45 -13.22 -1.56 -0.69
CA ARG A 45 -12.37 -2.75 -0.73
C ARG A 45 -11.55 -3.04 0.53
N HIS A 46 -11.26 -2.04 1.35
CA HIS A 46 -10.60 -2.23 2.65
C HIS A 46 -11.58 -2.74 3.71
N LEU A 47 -12.87 -2.43 3.53
CA LEU A 47 -13.94 -2.76 4.44
C LEU A 47 -14.72 -4.01 4.00
N ASN A 48 -14.59 -4.47 2.76
CA ASN A 48 -15.28 -5.67 2.29
C ASN A 48 -14.61 -6.97 2.81
N ARG A 49 -14.81 -7.22 4.10
CA ARG A 49 -14.32 -8.40 4.83
C ARG A 49 -15.19 -8.65 6.05
N ASP A 50 -15.08 -9.84 6.57
CA ASP A 50 -15.73 -10.20 7.83
C ASP A 50 -14.96 -9.58 9.00
N PHE A 51 -15.71 -9.13 9.98
CA PHE A 51 -15.20 -8.62 11.25
C PHE A 51 -15.89 -9.37 12.39
N GLU A 52 -15.09 -9.72 13.41
CA GLU A 52 -15.59 -10.39 14.62
C GLU A 52 -16.20 -9.35 15.55
N TYR A 53 -17.53 -9.26 15.54
CA TYR A 53 -18.27 -8.47 16.53
C TYR A 53 -18.51 -9.25 17.81
N ALA A 54 -18.96 -8.56 18.86
CA ALA A 54 -19.18 -9.16 20.18
C ALA A 54 -20.15 -10.35 20.17
N ASP A 55 -21.11 -10.36 19.23
CA ASP A 55 -22.13 -11.40 19.11
C ASP A 55 -21.81 -12.45 18.04
N ARG A 56 -21.33 -12.01 16.86
CA ARG A 56 -20.99 -12.90 15.74
C ARG A 56 -20.10 -12.22 14.70
N SER A 57 -19.47 -13.04 13.87
CA SER A 57 -18.83 -12.59 12.64
C SER A 57 -19.87 -12.10 11.62
N ARG A 58 -19.61 -10.95 10.99
CA ARG A 58 -20.42 -10.38 9.88
C ARG A 58 -19.53 -9.60 8.92
N ASN A 59 -19.94 -9.47 7.67
CA ASN A 59 -19.29 -8.55 6.74
C ASN A 59 -19.41 -7.11 7.25
N GLN A 60 -18.29 -6.40 7.27
CA GLN A 60 -18.18 -5.06 7.84
C GLN A 60 -19.01 -4.00 7.09
N LEU A 61 -19.18 -4.14 5.77
CA LEU A 61 -20.02 -3.22 4.99
C LEU A 61 -21.50 -3.46 5.24
N GLU A 62 -21.94 -4.73 5.24
CA GLU A 62 -23.33 -5.09 5.60
C GLU A 62 -23.67 -4.60 6.99
N TYR A 63 -22.81 -4.89 7.98
CA TYR A 63 -23.07 -4.47 9.35
C TYR A 63 -23.18 -2.95 9.47
N TRP A 64 -22.28 -2.18 8.85
CA TRP A 64 -22.39 -0.72 8.86
C TRP A 64 -23.62 -0.20 8.13
N SER A 65 -24.08 -0.88 7.08
CA SER A 65 -25.35 -0.58 6.42
C SER A 65 -26.54 -0.84 7.35
N GLU A 66 -26.57 -1.97 8.07
CA GLU A 66 -27.60 -2.30 9.05
C GLU A 66 -27.67 -1.28 10.20
N GLN A 67 -26.52 -0.71 10.59
CA GLN A 67 -26.44 0.34 11.60
C GLN A 67 -26.77 1.75 11.07
N GLY A 68 -27.09 1.89 9.78
CA GLY A 68 -27.38 3.20 9.17
C GLY A 68 -26.16 4.11 9.00
N LEU A 69 -24.94 3.55 9.06
CA LEU A 69 -23.69 4.30 8.83
C LEU A 69 -23.35 4.45 7.34
N LEU A 70 -23.91 3.57 6.50
CA LEU A 70 -23.75 3.59 5.05
C LEU A 70 -25.11 3.78 4.38
N THR A 71 -25.08 4.37 3.19
CA THR A 71 -26.25 4.54 2.32
C THR A 71 -26.06 3.76 1.01
N GLY A 72 -27.17 3.40 0.36
CA GLY A 72 -27.19 2.65 -0.89
C GLY A 72 -27.33 1.13 -0.70
N ASP A 73 -27.47 0.42 -1.82
CA ASP A 73 -27.61 -1.04 -1.83
C ASP A 73 -26.25 -1.71 -1.67
N ILE A 74 -25.96 -2.19 -0.46
CA ILE A 74 -24.72 -2.88 -0.12
C ILE A 74 -24.87 -4.38 -0.38
N ALA A 75 -24.21 -4.86 -1.42
CA ALA A 75 -24.09 -6.28 -1.75
C ALA A 75 -22.61 -6.68 -1.77
N PRO A 76 -22.02 -7.14 -0.64
CA PRO A 76 -20.59 -7.40 -0.52
C PRO A 76 -20.01 -8.34 -1.58
N ASP A 77 -20.81 -9.28 -2.09
CA ASP A 77 -20.37 -10.26 -3.08
C ASP A 77 -19.96 -9.65 -4.42
N VAL A 78 -20.57 -8.53 -4.83
CA VAL A 78 -20.25 -7.83 -6.08
C VAL A 78 -19.31 -6.65 -5.89
N LEU A 79 -19.04 -6.25 -4.64
CA LEU A 79 -18.16 -5.14 -4.32
C LEU A 79 -16.68 -5.57 -4.34
N PRO A 80 -15.75 -4.68 -4.72
CA PRO A 80 -14.34 -5.00 -4.71
C PRO A 80 -13.88 -5.31 -3.28
N ARG A 81 -12.85 -6.17 -3.14
CA ARG A 81 -12.24 -6.52 -1.86
C ARG A 81 -10.72 -6.66 -1.99
N ASN A 82 -10.00 -6.12 -1.02
CA ASN A 82 -8.60 -6.46 -0.81
C ASN A 82 -8.53 -7.87 -0.20
N ALA A 83 -7.47 -8.59 -0.53
CA ALA A 83 -7.15 -9.89 0.05
C ALA A 83 -6.78 -9.77 1.52
N LEU A 84 -7.05 -10.83 2.28
CA LEU A 84 -6.61 -10.92 3.67
C LEU A 84 -5.14 -11.33 3.73
N TRP A 85 -4.41 -10.77 4.70
CA TRP A 85 -3.01 -11.10 4.97
C TRP A 85 -2.78 -11.09 6.49
N PRO A 86 -1.98 -12.01 7.07
CA PRO A 86 -1.14 -13.03 6.40
C PRO A 86 -1.89 -14.29 5.94
N VAL A 87 -3.09 -14.53 6.47
CA VAL A 87 -3.91 -15.69 6.13
C VAL A 87 -4.89 -15.33 5.02
N ALA A 88 -4.68 -15.89 3.84
CA ALA A 88 -5.53 -15.70 2.67
C ALA A 88 -6.88 -16.40 2.85
N ARG A 89 -7.95 -15.83 2.27
CA ARG A 89 -9.20 -16.57 2.09
C ARG A 89 -9.03 -17.62 0.99
N ASN A 90 -9.91 -18.62 0.96
CA ASN A 90 -9.92 -19.60 -0.12
C ASN A 90 -10.02 -18.90 -1.49
N GLY A 91 -9.11 -19.24 -2.40
CA GLY A 91 -9.03 -18.65 -3.74
C GLY A 91 -8.23 -17.34 -3.84
N GLU A 92 -7.81 -16.72 -2.73
CA GLU A 92 -6.94 -15.54 -2.80
C GLU A 92 -5.49 -15.95 -3.07
N THR A 93 -4.86 -15.31 -4.05
CA THR A 93 -3.49 -15.60 -4.46
C THR A 93 -2.48 -14.73 -3.72
N GLN A 94 -1.20 -15.13 -3.73
CA GLN A 94 -0.11 -14.32 -3.21
C GLN A 94 -0.01 -12.96 -3.91
N GLU A 95 -0.23 -12.92 -5.23
CA GLU A 95 -0.30 -11.66 -5.97
C GLU A 95 -1.43 -10.77 -5.43
N HIS A 96 -2.62 -11.32 -5.23
CA HIS A 96 -3.74 -10.53 -4.71
C HIS A 96 -3.44 -9.97 -3.32
N GLN A 97 -2.79 -10.73 -2.43
CA GLN A 97 -2.29 -10.25 -1.14
C GLN A 97 -1.26 -9.11 -1.30
N ALA A 98 -0.25 -9.29 -2.16
CA ALA A 98 0.80 -8.29 -2.36
C ALA A 98 0.24 -6.98 -2.95
N ARG A 99 -0.63 -7.09 -3.95
CA ARG A 99 -1.32 -5.95 -4.55
C ARG A 99 -2.28 -5.27 -3.58
N SER A 100 -2.95 -6.02 -2.73
CA SER A 100 -3.81 -5.48 -1.65
C SER A 100 -3.00 -4.73 -0.60
N TYR A 101 -1.81 -5.21 -0.28
CA TYR A 101 -0.88 -4.52 0.61
C TYR A 101 -0.39 -3.20 0.01
N LEU A 102 0.05 -3.22 -1.25
CA LEU A 102 0.46 -2.00 -1.98
C LEU A 102 -0.71 -1.02 -2.12
N ASP A 103 -1.92 -1.54 -2.33
CA ASP A 103 -3.12 -0.73 -2.41
C ASP A 103 -3.42 -0.01 -1.09
N ALA A 104 -3.42 -0.75 0.03
CA ALA A 104 -3.71 -0.17 1.34
C ALA A 104 -2.65 0.84 1.82
N ASN A 105 -1.39 0.65 1.44
CA ASN A 105 -0.26 1.43 1.98
C ASN A 105 0.31 2.47 1.01
N CYS A 106 0.05 2.35 -0.30
CA CYS A 106 0.71 3.16 -1.32
C CYS A 106 -0.25 3.79 -2.33
N SER A 107 -1.40 3.17 -2.63
CA SER A 107 -2.31 3.66 -3.68
C SER A 107 -2.83 5.07 -3.45
N HIS A 108 -2.82 5.55 -2.22
CA HIS A 108 -3.24 6.89 -1.89
C HIS A 108 -2.39 7.96 -2.59
N CYS A 109 -1.07 7.75 -2.67
CA CYS A 109 -0.16 8.63 -3.42
C CYS A 109 0.05 8.12 -4.85
N HIS A 110 0.18 6.81 -5.04
CA HIS A 110 0.46 6.16 -6.32
C HIS A 110 -0.84 5.80 -7.06
N ASN A 111 -1.53 6.82 -7.52
CA ASN A 111 -2.67 6.73 -8.44
C ASN A 111 -2.61 7.89 -9.44
N THR A 112 -3.57 7.97 -10.37
CA THR A 112 -3.57 8.96 -11.46
C THR A 112 -3.71 10.43 -10.99
N LYS A 113 -4.23 10.66 -9.78
CA LYS A 113 -4.50 11.99 -9.20
C LYS A 113 -3.59 12.35 -8.01
N GLY A 114 -3.11 11.34 -7.30
CA GLY A 114 -2.30 11.49 -6.10
C GLY A 114 -0.90 12.07 -6.35
N ALA A 115 -0.19 12.40 -5.28
CA ALA A 115 1.13 13.06 -5.33
C ALA A 115 2.20 12.27 -6.10
N GLY A 116 2.07 10.95 -6.18
CA GLY A 116 2.99 10.06 -6.90
C GLY A 116 2.70 9.92 -8.39
N ASN A 117 1.71 10.62 -8.95
CA ASN A 117 1.26 10.41 -10.33
C ASN A 117 2.35 10.66 -11.38
N THR A 118 3.22 11.64 -11.16
CA THR A 118 4.34 11.99 -12.06
C THR A 118 5.38 10.88 -12.18
N SER A 119 5.41 9.95 -11.22
CA SER A 119 6.28 8.78 -11.31
C SER A 119 5.81 7.80 -12.39
N GLY A 120 4.53 7.84 -12.78
CA GLY A 120 3.89 6.84 -13.65
C GLY A 120 3.80 5.44 -13.03
N LEU A 121 3.99 5.32 -11.71
CA LEU A 121 3.79 4.09 -10.93
C LEU A 121 2.45 4.19 -10.22
N PHE A 122 1.53 3.29 -10.57
CA PHE A 122 0.22 3.18 -9.93
C PHE A 122 0.13 1.87 -9.15
N LEU A 123 -0.41 1.97 -7.94
CA LEU A 123 -0.44 0.87 -6.97
C LEU A 123 -1.87 0.65 -6.44
N THR A 124 -2.88 1.07 -7.18
CA THR A 124 -4.27 0.72 -6.88
C THR A 124 -4.51 -0.75 -7.21
N LEU A 125 -5.45 -1.39 -6.50
CA LEU A 125 -5.76 -2.80 -6.70
C LEU A 125 -6.08 -3.15 -8.16
N ASP A 126 -6.72 -2.24 -8.90
CA ASP A 126 -7.18 -2.38 -10.29
C ASP A 126 -6.13 -1.99 -11.36
N THR A 127 -4.92 -1.59 -10.97
CA THR A 127 -3.87 -1.22 -11.95
C THR A 127 -3.57 -2.40 -12.89
N PRO A 128 -3.57 -2.25 -14.22
CA PRO A 128 -3.31 -3.35 -15.14
C PRO A 128 -1.88 -3.91 -14.98
N TYR A 129 -1.68 -5.17 -15.37
CA TYR A 129 -0.37 -5.84 -15.33
C TYR A 129 0.50 -5.37 -16.50
N ASP A 130 0.99 -4.13 -16.43
CA ASP A 130 1.80 -3.50 -17.46
C ASP A 130 2.84 -2.54 -16.85
N THR A 131 3.42 -1.68 -17.69
CA THR A 131 4.43 -0.70 -17.26
C THR A 131 3.89 0.28 -16.22
N SER A 132 2.58 0.53 -16.14
CA SER A 132 1.97 1.43 -15.16
C SER A 132 1.98 0.85 -13.73
N LEU A 133 1.95 -0.48 -13.58
CA LEU A 133 2.21 -1.18 -12.32
C LEU A 133 3.70 -1.13 -11.92
N GLY A 134 4.57 -0.71 -12.84
CA GLY A 134 6.01 -0.62 -12.62
C GLY A 134 6.82 -1.75 -13.26
N LEU A 135 6.19 -2.67 -13.99
CA LEU A 135 6.86 -3.80 -14.63
C LEU A 135 7.86 -3.29 -15.68
N CYS A 136 9.14 -3.58 -15.46
CA CYS A 136 10.25 -3.16 -16.33
C CYS A 136 10.30 -1.65 -16.57
N LYS A 137 9.59 -0.87 -15.75
CA LYS A 137 9.40 0.56 -15.93
C LYS A 137 10.64 1.29 -15.44
N ARG A 138 11.30 2.02 -16.33
CA ARG A 138 12.43 2.89 -15.94
C ARG A 138 11.97 4.03 -15.02
N PRO A 139 12.79 4.42 -14.03
CA PRO A 139 12.48 5.55 -13.17
C PRO A 139 12.49 6.85 -13.98
N ILE A 140 11.54 7.74 -13.70
CA ILE A 140 11.53 9.09 -14.31
C ILE A 140 12.44 10.02 -13.50
N ALA A 141 12.27 10.05 -12.18
CA ALA A 141 13.03 10.91 -11.27
C ALA A 141 13.24 10.25 -9.90
N ALA A 142 13.91 9.09 -9.87
CA ALA A 142 14.15 8.37 -8.61
C ALA A 142 15.41 8.84 -7.86
N GLY A 143 16.39 9.45 -8.55
CA GLY A 143 17.65 9.91 -7.93
C GLY A 143 18.31 8.82 -7.09
N ARG A 144 18.72 9.15 -5.86
CA ARG A 144 19.27 8.19 -4.88
C ARG A 144 18.27 7.08 -4.51
N GLY A 145 16.98 7.36 -4.62
CA GLY A 145 15.92 6.39 -4.39
C GLY A 145 15.88 5.25 -5.41
N SER A 146 16.65 5.29 -6.51
CA SER A 146 16.78 4.14 -7.41
C SER A 146 17.66 3.04 -6.83
N GLY A 147 18.58 3.35 -5.90
CA GLY A 147 19.53 2.34 -5.38
C GLY A 147 20.43 1.72 -6.46
N ASN A 148 20.67 2.45 -7.57
CA ASN A 148 21.31 1.94 -8.79
C ASN A 148 20.53 0.83 -9.53
N HIS A 149 19.29 0.56 -9.15
CA HIS A 149 18.41 -0.32 -9.90
C HIS A 149 17.83 0.39 -11.12
N HIS A 150 17.54 -0.39 -12.17
CA HIS A 150 17.15 0.16 -13.48
C HIS A 150 15.63 0.28 -13.69
N VAL A 151 14.82 -0.48 -12.94
CA VAL A 151 13.37 -0.56 -13.14
C VAL A 151 12.60 -0.61 -11.82
N ALA A 152 11.35 -0.12 -11.83
CA ALA A 152 10.50 -0.06 -10.64
C ALA A 152 10.25 -1.46 -10.05
N ILE A 153 9.79 -2.39 -10.89
CA ILE A 153 9.67 -3.81 -10.60
C ILE A 153 10.44 -4.57 -11.69
N LYS A 154 11.40 -5.39 -11.28
CA LYS A 154 12.13 -6.34 -12.12
C LYS A 154 11.52 -7.73 -11.88
N PRO A 155 10.68 -8.26 -12.80
CA PRO A 155 10.10 -9.58 -12.66
C PRO A 155 11.17 -10.65 -12.40
N GLY A 156 10.90 -11.54 -11.45
CA GLY A 156 11.83 -12.59 -11.03
C GLY A 156 12.97 -12.13 -10.12
N SER A 157 13.15 -10.82 -9.89
CA SER A 157 14.23 -10.29 -9.04
C SER A 157 13.79 -9.09 -8.21
N GLY A 158 13.21 -9.40 -7.05
CA GLY A 158 12.85 -8.40 -6.04
C GLY A 158 14.07 -7.63 -5.51
N GLY A 159 15.24 -8.27 -5.46
CA GLY A 159 16.50 -7.63 -5.06
C GLY A 159 17.00 -6.57 -6.04
N GLU A 160 16.56 -6.60 -7.30
CA GLU A 160 16.89 -5.60 -8.33
C GLU A 160 15.76 -4.60 -8.60
N SER A 161 14.71 -4.61 -7.76
CA SER A 161 13.53 -3.75 -7.94
C SER A 161 13.63 -2.49 -7.10
N ILE A 162 13.51 -1.32 -7.72
CA ILE A 162 13.49 -0.02 -7.02
C ILE A 162 12.41 0.00 -5.94
N LEU A 163 11.22 -0.58 -6.21
CA LEU A 163 10.12 -0.62 -5.26
C LEU A 163 10.54 -1.21 -3.90
N LEU A 164 11.19 -2.38 -3.91
CA LEU A 164 11.62 -3.06 -2.70
C LEU A 164 12.80 -2.37 -2.02
N TYR A 165 13.74 -1.83 -2.79
CA TYR A 165 14.82 -1.02 -2.25
C TYR A 165 14.28 0.15 -1.42
N ARG A 166 13.29 0.87 -1.95
CA ARG A 166 12.66 2.00 -1.25
C ARG A 166 11.83 1.58 -0.05
N MET A 167 11.05 0.50 -0.16
CA MET A 167 10.29 -0.04 0.97
C MET A 167 11.19 -0.47 2.14
N ASN A 168 12.40 -0.98 1.82
CA ASN A 168 13.36 -1.48 2.79
C ASN A 168 14.38 -0.42 3.28
N GLY A 169 14.28 0.84 2.84
CA GLY A 169 15.21 1.91 3.22
C GLY A 169 14.69 2.80 4.35
N LYS A 170 15.54 3.21 5.29
CA LYS A 170 15.20 4.20 6.34
C LYS A 170 15.75 5.62 6.07
N ASP A 171 16.61 5.78 5.05
CA ASP A 171 17.13 7.08 4.63
C ASP A 171 15.98 7.92 4.03
N PRO A 172 15.71 9.15 4.50
CA PRO A 172 14.68 10.04 3.95
C PRO A 172 14.77 10.26 2.43
N ALA A 173 15.96 10.17 1.83
CA ALA A 173 16.16 10.30 0.39
C ALA A 173 15.80 9.03 -0.41
N VAL A 174 15.48 7.93 0.26
CA VAL A 174 15.24 6.60 -0.32
C VAL A 174 13.88 6.04 0.09
N MET A 175 13.54 6.18 1.37
CA MET A 175 12.41 5.48 1.99
C MET A 175 11.08 5.79 1.32
N MET A 176 10.18 4.81 1.37
CA MET A 176 8.76 4.98 1.03
C MET A 176 7.86 4.42 2.14
N PRO A 177 6.76 5.10 2.48
CA PRO A 177 6.44 6.49 2.10
C PRO A 177 7.49 7.51 2.60
N GLU A 178 7.60 8.65 1.92
CA GLU A 178 8.59 9.71 2.21
C GLU A 178 8.32 10.45 3.52
N LEU A 179 7.11 10.33 4.05
CA LEU A 179 6.61 11.03 5.22
C LEU A 179 5.87 10.04 6.13
N GLY A 180 5.84 10.33 7.43
CA GLY A 180 5.01 9.59 8.40
C GLY A 180 5.48 8.16 8.72
N ARG A 181 6.68 7.78 8.30
CA ARG A 181 7.27 6.46 8.56
C ARG A 181 8.64 6.61 9.21
N SER A 182 8.95 5.73 10.16
CA SER A 182 10.30 5.63 10.76
C SER A 182 10.77 4.19 10.95
N LEU A 183 9.89 3.22 10.67
CA LEU A 183 10.15 1.79 10.78
C LEU A 183 9.93 1.12 9.43
N ILE A 184 10.62 -0.01 9.22
CA ILE A 184 10.36 -0.88 8.08
C ILE A 184 9.30 -1.88 8.50
N HIS A 185 8.23 -2.02 7.72
CA HIS A 185 7.31 -3.14 7.86
C HIS A 185 7.89 -4.35 7.13
N THR A 186 8.71 -5.12 7.84
CA THR A 186 9.50 -6.25 7.30
C THR A 186 8.62 -7.29 6.61
N GLU A 187 7.47 -7.60 7.20
CA GLU A 187 6.57 -8.62 6.72
C GLU A 187 5.87 -8.19 5.41
N GLY A 188 5.58 -6.90 5.26
CA GLY A 188 5.08 -6.31 4.01
C GLY A 188 6.15 -6.27 2.91
N VAL A 189 7.40 -5.98 3.27
CA VAL A 189 8.55 -6.08 2.35
C VAL A 189 8.70 -7.52 1.85
N ASP A 190 8.62 -8.50 2.73
CA ASP A 190 8.77 -9.91 2.38
C ASP A 190 7.60 -10.42 1.52
N LEU A 191 6.38 -9.96 1.78
CA LEU A 191 5.22 -10.25 0.92
C LEU A 191 5.44 -9.77 -0.51
N VAL A 192 5.85 -8.51 -0.69
CA VAL A 192 6.10 -7.93 -2.02
C VAL A 192 7.33 -8.56 -2.68
N ARG A 193 8.36 -8.93 -1.91
CA ARG A 193 9.53 -9.65 -2.41
C ARG A 193 9.17 -11.00 -3.01
N ARG A 194 8.38 -11.81 -2.29
CA ARG A 194 7.93 -13.10 -2.81
C ARG A 194 7.10 -12.93 -4.07
N TRP A 195 6.16 -11.99 -4.09
CA TRP A 195 5.36 -11.71 -5.28
C TRP A 195 6.22 -11.35 -6.49
N ILE A 196 7.21 -10.46 -6.35
CA ILE A 196 8.09 -10.08 -7.47
C ILE A 196 8.98 -11.25 -7.92
N ASN A 197 9.52 -12.02 -6.97
CA ASN A 197 10.37 -13.17 -7.29
C ASN A 197 9.63 -14.30 -8.01
N ASP A 198 8.33 -14.46 -7.76
CA ASP A 198 7.49 -15.49 -8.39
C ASP A 198 7.06 -15.11 -9.82
N MET A 199 7.34 -13.88 -10.28
CA MET A 199 7.05 -13.45 -11.65
C MET A 199 8.00 -14.10 -12.66
N THR A 200 7.52 -14.34 -13.87
CA THR A 200 8.37 -14.73 -15.01
C THR A 200 9.44 -13.67 -15.27
N PRO A 201 10.74 -14.02 -15.31
CA PRO A 201 11.84 -13.05 -15.49
C PRO A 201 11.93 -12.46 -16.91
N GLU A 202 10.99 -11.60 -17.29
CA GLU A 202 10.94 -10.97 -18.61
C GLU A 202 10.85 -9.44 -18.51
N CYS A 203 11.88 -8.79 -19.08
CA CYS A 203 11.97 -7.39 -19.49
C CYS A 203 12.81 -7.37 -20.79
#